data_AF-A0A4W3HR69-F1
#
_entry.id   AF-A0A4W3HR69-F1
#
_cell.length_a   1.000
_cell.length_b   1.000
_cell.length_c   1.000
_cell.angle_alpha   90.00
_cell.angle_beta   90.00
_cell.angle_gamma   90.00
#
_symmetry.space_group_name_H-M   'P 1'
#
loop_
_entity.id
_entity.type
_entity.pdbx_description
1 polymer ?
#
loop_
_entity_poly.entity_id
_entity_poly.type
_entity_poly.pdbx_seq_one_letter_code
_entity_poly.pdbx_strand_id
1 'polypeptide(L)'
;SDLILAARLGKALLERNQELHCQFEKMQRELTDKLEHLAQEKHELRRLVELETDLKQLQDELERQQVQLREADKEKGRAMQELSEQNQRLLEQITRAAEIEQQLSIQVHNLRDEFREKSISANQHIARLESLQAEIKMLTERKRELERRISTMIEENEMLQSTIEDLQDRVLLAETQSQNKDLQLRQNQLELQEIRLSHRQLQAKVDEMNEEMSMQSVSPTSTSLLSEIEQSMEAEELEQEREQLRMEMWEAYCQVRSLCSHLRGNDITDSALSTDSSMDDSSDTSSAKDVPTGSLHTAMHELKRLVQNIVDGNESTVVLLRVEMTAVKEERDKLKVMSAEKEQDKQLHKAISDRDEAIAKKNALEMELTKCKIDMMSLNSQLLDAIQQKLNLSQQLEAWQDDMHRVIDQQLMDKHQRECRPPAKANRNGYSTRRKAGSWVRPDRKREDVVGAEGKRLFSFFKKN
;
A
#
# COMPACT_ATOMS: atom_id res chain seq x y z
N SER A 1 110.37 -139.39 37.49
CA SER A 1 108.97 -139.16 37.11
C SER A 1 108.36 -137.89 37.71
N ASP A 2 108.93 -137.31 38.77
CA ASP A 2 108.31 -136.19 39.50
C ASP A 2 108.40 -134.80 38.82
N LEU A 3 109.44 -134.55 38.00
CA LEU A 3 109.60 -133.28 37.28
C LEU A 3 108.52 -133.05 36.21
N ILE A 4 108.10 -134.13 35.52
CA ILE A 4 107.06 -134.09 34.48
C ILE A 4 105.70 -133.84 35.12
N LEU A 5 105.45 -134.40 36.31
CA LEU A 5 104.22 -134.18 37.06
C LEU A 5 104.12 -132.73 37.56
N ALA A 6 105.21 -132.17 38.08
CA ALA A 6 105.30 -130.76 38.50
C ALA A 6 105.11 -129.79 37.33
N ALA A 7 105.68 -130.07 36.16
CA ALA A 7 105.46 -129.27 34.94
C ALA A 7 104.00 -129.37 34.44
N ARG A 8 103.37 -130.57 34.50
CA ARG A 8 101.94 -130.73 34.18
C ARG A 8 101.04 -130.00 35.16
N LEU A 9 101.37 -130.01 36.45
CA LEU A 9 100.62 -129.30 37.50
C LEU A 9 100.80 -127.79 37.38
N GLY A 10 102.01 -127.32 37.07
CA GLY A 10 102.29 -125.92 36.74
C GLY A 10 101.57 -125.47 35.47
N LYS A 11 101.47 -126.32 34.45
CA LYS A 11 100.69 -126.05 33.24
C LYS A 11 99.19 -125.98 33.55
N ALA A 12 98.64 -126.92 34.32
CA ALA A 12 97.24 -126.88 34.75
C ALA A 12 96.92 -125.65 35.64
N LEU A 13 97.86 -125.23 36.48
CA LEU A 13 97.75 -123.99 37.26
C LEU A 13 97.81 -122.74 36.37
N LEU A 14 98.68 -122.72 35.35
CA LEU A 14 98.75 -121.65 34.36
C LEU A 14 97.49 -121.58 33.51
N GLU A 15 96.97 -122.72 33.03
CA GLU A 15 95.70 -122.82 32.30
C GLU A 15 94.55 -122.33 33.18
N ARG A 16 94.48 -122.74 34.46
CA ARG A 16 93.47 -122.24 35.41
C ARG A 16 93.64 -120.75 35.72
N ASN A 17 94.86 -120.24 35.76
CA ASN A 17 95.13 -118.80 35.94
C ASN A 17 94.74 -117.99 34.69
N GLN A 18 95.02 -118.52 33.50
CA GLN A 18 94.57 -117.96 32.22
C GLN A 18 93.04 -117.98 32.10
N GLU A 19 92.38 -119.06 32.51
CA GLU A 19 90.92 -119.14 32.57
C GLU A 19 90.35 -118.13 33.56
N LEU A 20 90.93 -118.01 34.76
CA LEU A 20 90.56 -116.99 35.73
C LEU A 20 90.79 -115.59 35.17
N HIS A 21 91.90 -115.34 34.48
CA HIS A 21 92.19 -114.06 33.85
C HIS A 21 91.20 -113.73 32.74
N CYS A 22 90.89 -114.68 31.86
CA CYS A 22 89.83 -114.53 30.86
C CYS A 22 88.46 -114.28 31.50
N GLN A 23 88.15 -114.92 32.63
CA GLN A 23 86.93 -114.64 33.39
C GLN A 23 86.96 -113.23 34.00
N PHE A 24 88.08 -112.81 34.58
CA PHE A 24 88.25 -111.44 35.09
C PHE A 24 88.11 -110.40 33.99
N GLU A 25 88.70 -110.61 32.81
CA GLU A 25 88.54 -109.72 31.67
C GLU A 25 87.10 -109.69 31.16
N LYS A 26 86.39 -110.83 31.10
CA LYS A 26 84.97 -110.87 30.75
C LYS A 26 84.13 -110.08 31.75
N MET A 27 84.35 -110.31 33.04
CA MET A 27 83.70 -109.54 34.10
C MET A 27 84.04 -108.03 34.01
N GLN A 28 85.28 -107.68 33.68
CA GLN A 28 85.68 -106.28 33.50
C GLN A 28 84.97 -105.66 32.30
N ARG A 29 84.88 -106.33 31.15
CA ARG A 29 84.12 -105.87 29.97
C ARG A 29 82.64 -105.68 30.29
N GLU A 30 82.02 -106.65 30.95
CA GLU A 30 80.61 -106.53 31.37
C GLU A 30 80.38 -105.37 32.35
N LEU A 31 81.34 -105.11 33.25
CA LEU A 31 81.27 -103.96 34.15
C LEU A 31 81.45 -102.64 33.39
N THR A 32 82.36 -102.56 32.41
CA THR A 32 82.52 -101.36 31.58
C THR A 32 81.28 -101.08 30.75
N ASP A 33 80.68 -102.10 30.11
CA ASP A 33 79.47 -101.94 29.30
C ASP A 33 78.29 -101.45 30.15
N LYS A 34 78.13 -102.01 31.37
CA LYS A 34 77.12 -101.53 32.33
C LYS A 34 77.38 -100.09 32.77
N LEU A 35 78.63 -99.70 32.99
CA LEU A 35 78.99 -98.32 33.32
C LEU A 35 78.70 -97.35 32.16
N GLU A 36 78.97 -97.77 30.91
CA GLU A 36 78.65 -96.98 29.71
C GLU A 36 77.15 -96.79 29.53
N HIS A 37 76.36 -97.85 29.70
CA HIS A 37 74.89 -97.75 29.66
C HIS A 37 74.35 -96.84 30.76
N LEU A 38 74.82 -96.98 32.01
CA LEU A 38 74.41 -96.09 33.09
C LEU A 38 74.83 -94.63 32.84
N ALA A 39 75.99 -94.41 32.20
CA ALA A 39 76.42 -93.08 31.82
C ALA A 39 75.48 -92.49 30.74
N GLN A 40 75.13 -93.27 29.71
CA GLN A 40 74.18 -92.87 28.66
C GLN A 40 72.81 -92.52 29.23
N GLU A 41 72.21 -93.41 30.04
CA GLU A 41 70.93 -93.18 30.70
C GLU A 41 70.99 -91.91 31.57
N LYS A 42 72.08 -91.69 32.31
CA LYS A 42 72.28 -90.47 33.09
C LYS A 42 72.33 -89.21 32.22
N HIS A 43 72.95 -89.26 31.04
CA HIS A 43 72.96 -88.15 30.09
C HIS A 43 71.58 -87.89 29.50
N GLU A 44 70.84 -88.95 29.15
CA GLU A 44 69.47 -88.84 28.67
C GLU A 44 68.54 -88.25 29.73
N LEU A 45 68.64 -88.70 30.99
CA LEU A 45 67.89 -88.14 32.10
C LEU A 45 68.22 -86.66 32.33
N ARG A 46 69.50 -86.27 32.24
CA ARG A 46 69.89 -84.84 32.31
C ARG A 46 69.26 -84.03 31.19
N ARG A 47 69.28 -84.54 29.95
CA ARG A 47 68.66 -83.89 28.80
C ARG A 47 67.14 -83.77 28.95
N LEU A 48 66.48 -84.80 29.50
CA LEU A 48 65.05 -84.75 29.80
C LEU A 48 64.74 -83.67 30.83
N VAL A 49 65.54 -83.54 31.89
CA VAL A 49 65.38 -82.48 32.89
C VAL A 49 65.59 -81.09 32.28
N GLU A 50 66.60 -80.90 31.42
CA GLU A 50 66.82 -79.64 30.70
C GLU A 50 65.61 -79.28 29.82
N LEU A 51 65.10 -80.23 29.03
CA LEU A 51 63.91 -80.02 28.21
C LEU A 51 62.66 -79.75 29.05
N GLU A 52 62.50 -80.40 30.19
CA GLU A 52 61.41 -80.11 31.12
C GLU A 52 61.52 -78.69 31.70
N THR A 53 62.73 -78.20 31.97
CA THR A 53 62.94 -76.82 32.39
C THR A 53 62.65 -75.83 31.27
N ASP A 54 63.07 -76.11 30.04
CA ASP A 54 62.80 -75.26 28.88
C ASP A 54 61.30 -75.19 28.56
N LEU A 55 60.60 -76.34 28.61
CA LEU A 55 59.14 -76.38 28.43
C LEU A 55 58.43 -75.56 29.51
N LYS A 56 58.85 -75.63 30.77
CA LYS A 56 58.30 -74.80 31.85
C LYS A 56 58.60 -73.32 31.62
N GLN A 57 59.81 -72.97 31.20
CA GLN A 57 60.17 -71.57 30.90
C GLN A 57 59.33 -71.01 29.75
N LEU A 58 59.18 -71.76 28.65
CA LEU A 58 58.35 -71.36 27.51
C LEU A 58 56.86 -71.28 27.89
N GLN A 59 56.38 -72.16 28.76
CA GLN A 59 55.01 -72.08 29.29
C GLN A 59 54.82 -70.81 30.11
N ASP A 60 55.72 -70.52 31.05
CA ASP A 60 55.63 -69.31 31.85
C ASP A 60 55.76 -68.03 31.00
N GLU A 61 56.65 -68.03 29.99
CA GLU A 61 56.80 -66.91 29.04
C GLU A 61 55.54 -66.69 28.21
N LEU A 62 54.94 -67.77 27.71
CA LEU A 62 53.68 -67.72 26.98
C LEU A 62 52.56 -67.17 27.88
N GLU A 63 52.47 -67.62 29.13
CA GLU A 63 51.49 -67.11 30.09
C GLU A 63 51.70 -65.62 30.38
N ARG A 64 52.96 -65.19 30.61
CA ARG A 64 53.30 -63.77 30.80
C ARG A 64 52.93 -62.92 29.59
N GLN A 65 53.26 -63.36 28.38
CA GLN A 65 52.91 -62.66 27.14
C GLN A 65 51.38 -62.59 26.95
N GLN A 66 50.66 -63.67 27.24
CA GLN A 66 49.19 -63.65 27.16
C GLN A 66 48.57 -62.68 28.16
N VAL A 67 49.11 -62.57 29.39
CA VAL A 67 48.66 -61.58 30.37
C VAL A 67 48.95 -60.17 29.88
N GLN A 68 50.17 -59.89 29.40
CA GLN A 68 50.54 -58.58 28.86
C GLN A 68 49.67 -58.16 27.67
N LEU A 69 49.35 -59.09 26.76
CA LEU A 69 48.45 -58.81 25.65
C LEU A 69 47.04 -58.48 26.14
N ARG A 70 46.51 -59.23 27.12
CA ARG A 70 45.20 -58.94 27.72
C ARG A 70 45.18 -57.59 28.45
N GLU A 71 46.29 -57.20 29.08
CA GLU A 71 46.42 -55.91 29.74
C GLU A 71 46.51 -54.77 28.72
N ALA A 72 47.34 -54.92 27.68
CA ALA A 72 47.43 -53.96 26.58
C ALA A 72 46.09 -53.78 25.86
N ASP A 73 45.33 -54.86 25.64
CA ASP A 73 43.99 -54.76 25.04
C ASP A 73 42.98 -54.08 25.96
N LYS A 74 43.08 -54.28 27.28
CA LYS A 74 42.28 -53.51 28.25
C LYS A 74 42.65 -52.03 28.22
N GLU A 75 43.93 -51.68 28.15
CA GLU A 75 44.40 -50.29 28.08
C GLU A 75 43.98 -49.61 26.77
N LYS A 76 44.14 -50.29 25.63
CA LYS A 76 43.59 -49.84 24.34
C LYS A 76 42.08 -49.64 24.43
N GLY A 77 41.36 -50.55 25.07
CA GLY A 77 39.93 -50.44 25.34
C GLY A 77 39.58 -49.17 26.12
N ARG A 78 40.29 -48.88 27.21
CA ARG A 78 40.11 -47.65 28.00
C ARG A 78 40.41 -46.39 27.19
N ALA A 79 41.53 -46.36 26.46
CA ALA A 79 41.90 -45.23 25.62
C ALA A 79 40.87 -44.97 24.50
N MET A 80 40.35 -46.03 23.87
CA MET A 80 39.27 -45.90 22.88
C MET A 80 37.98 -45.37 23.50
N GLN A 81 37.63 -45.82 24.72
CA GLN A 81 36.46 -45.30 25.44
C GLN A 81 36.63 -43.81 25.75
N GLU A 82 37.76 -43.40 26.31
CA GLU A 82 38.07 -42.00 26.61
C GLU A 82 38.01 -41.11 25.35
N LEU A 83 38.62 -41.55 24.24
CA LEU A 83 38.55 -40.83 22.96
C LEU A 83 37.12 -40.78 22.41
N SER A 84 36.33 -41.85 22.55
CA SER A 84 34.93 -41.87 22.10
C SER A 84 34.06 -40.93 22.93
N GLU A 85 34.26 -40.86 24.24
CA GLU A 85 33.56 -39.93 25.13
C GLU A 85 33.95 -38.48 24.85
N GLN A 86 35.25 -38.21 24.61
CA GLN A 86 35.71 -36.88 24.21
C GLN A 86 35.10 -36.46 22.89
N ASN A 87 35.10 -37.34 21.88
CA ASN A 87 34.47 -37.07 20.59
C ASN A 87 32.96 -36.82 20.75
N GLN A 88 32.27 -37.59 21.59
CA GLN A 88 30.85 -37.36 21.87
C GLN A 88 30.61 -36.01 22.53
N ARG A 89 31.41 -35.63 23.55
CA ARG A 89 31.31 -34.31 24.20
C ARG A 89 31.56 -33.17 23.22
N LEU A 90 32.55 -33.29 22.35
CA LEU A 90 32.84 -32.29 21.32
C LEU A 90 31.70 -32.18 20.30
N LEU A 91 31.13 -33.32 19.86
CA LEU A 91 29.97 -33.33 18.98
C LEU A 91 28.78 -32.63 19.64
N GLU A 92 28.48 -32.92 20.90
CA GLU A 92 27.41 -32.24 21.64
C GLU A 92 27.66 -30.73 21.79
N GLN A 93 28.91 -30.30 21.97
CA GLN A 93 29.25 -28.88 22.02
C GLN A 93 29.03 -28.22 20.66
N ILE A 94 29.42 -28.87 19.56
CA ILE A 94 29.20 -28.37 18.20
C ILE A 94 27.71 -28.30 17.87
N THR A 95 26.91 -29.31 18.23
CA THR A 95 25.47 -29.29 17.99
C THR A 95 24.79 -28.18 18.78
N ARG A 96 25.14 -27.99 20.07
CA ARG A 96 24.61 -26.88 20.87
C ARG A 96 25.01 -25.51 20.30
N ALA A 97 26.26 -25.37 19.84
CA ALA A 97 26.71 -24.14 19.20
C ALA A 97 25.93 -23.86 17.91
N ALA A 98 25.72 -24.88 17.07
CA ALA A 98 24.93 -24.77 15.85
C ALA A 98 23.47 -24.41 16.11
N GLU A 99 22.85 -24.97 17.16
CA GLU A 99 21.49 -24.62 17.60
C GLU A 99 21.41 -23.14 18.03
N ILE A 100 22.39 -22.65 18.80
CA ILE A 100 22.46 -21.24 19.21
C ILE A 100 22.66 -20.34 17.99
N GLU A 101 23.54 -20.69 17.06
CA GLU A 101 23.75 -19.95 15.80
C GLU A 101 22.47 -19.89 14.97
N GLN A 102 21.71 -20.98 14.88
CA GLN A 102 20.42 -21.01 14.20
C GLN A 102 19.42 -20.09 14.89
N GLN A 103 19.32 -20.11 16.22
CA GLN A 103 18.44 -19.22 16.99
C GLN A 103 18.81 -17.76 16.79
N LEU A 104 20.10 -17.41 16.87
CA LEU A 104 20.59 -16.05 16.63
C LEU A 104 20.32 -15.60 15.19
N SER A 105 20.47 -16.50 14.21
CA SER A 105 20.17 -16.22 12.81
C SER A 105 18.69 -15.89 12.60
N ILE A 106 17.79 -16.64 13.25
CA ILE A 106 16.34 -16.36 13.23
C ILE A 106 16.05 -15.01 13.91
N GLN A 107 16.67 -14.71 15.06
CA GLN A 107 16.49 -13.42 15.73
C GLN A 107 16.96 -12.25 14.85
N VAL A 108 18.12 -12.37 14.20
CA VAL A 108 18.62 -11.36 13.26
C VAL A 108 17.68 -11.21 12.06
N HIS A 109 17.12 -12.31 11.54
CA HIS A 109 16.15 -12.25 10.46
C HIS A 109 14.88 -11.51 10.88
N ASN A 110 14.32 -11.84 12.04
CA ASN A 110 13.14 -11.17 12.60
C ASN A 110 13.40 -9.68 12.83
N LEU A 111 14.54 -9.31 13.42
CA LEU A 111 14.91 -7.90 13.63
C LEU A 111 15.09 -7.14 12.30
N ARG A 112 15.64 -7.81 11.27
CA ARG A 112 15.72 -7.21 9.92
C ARG A 112 14.35 -6.99 9.32
N ASP A 113 13.42 -7.92 9.51
CA ASP A 113 12.07 -7.79 8.99
C ASP A 113 11.27 -6.72 9.75
N GLU A 114 11.38 -6.65 11.08
CA GLU A 114 10.83 -5.54 11.87
C GLU A 114 11.40 -4.19 11.41
N PHE A 115 12.70 -4.11 11.11
CA PHE A 115 13.30 -2.88 10.60
C PHE A 115 12.79 -2.55 9.20
N ARG A 116 12.63 -3.55 8.32
CA ARG A 116 12.04 -3.37 6.99
C ARG A 116 10.61 -2.87 7.08
N GLU A 117 9.78 -3.43 7.96
CA GLU A 117 8.39 -2.98 8.18
C GLU A 117 8.34 -1.56 8.74
N LYS A 118 9.20 -1.23 9.72
CA LYS A 118 9.34 0.14 10.24
C LYS A 118 9.80 1.11 9.14
N SER A 119 10.71 0.70 8.28
CA SER A 119 11.16 1.51 7.14
C SER A 119 10.05 1.71 6.11
N ILE A 120 9.28 0.66 5.79
CA ILE A 120 8.13 0.75 4.86
C ILE A 120 7.06 1.67 5.44
N SER A 121 6.69 1.50 6.73
CA SER A 121 5.70 2.38 7.37
C SER A 121 6.17 3.82 7.45
N ALA A 122 7.44 4.07 7.80
CA ALA A 122 8.03 5.41 7.76
C ALA A 122 7.96 6.03 6.36
N ASN A 123 8.32 5.27 5.32
CA ASN A 123 8.23 5.74 3.93
C ASN A 123 6.77 6.04 3.52
N GLN A 124 5.81 5.23 3.96
CA GLN A 124 4.39 5.52 3.74
C GLN A 124 3.95 6.81 4.46
N HIS A 125 4.42 7.05 5.68
CA HIS A 125 4.14 8.30 6.40
C HIS A 125 4.78 9.51 5.70
N ILE A 126 6.00 9.38 5.19
CA ILE A 126 6.67 10.43 4.40
C ILE A 126 5.86 10.74 3.15
N ALA A 127 5.45 9.74 2.36
CA ALA A 127 4.63 9.96 1.17
C ALA A 127 3.27 10.62 1.48
N ARG A 128 2.62 10.23 2.59
CA ARG A 128 1.39 10.90 3.06
C ARG A 128 1.65 12.36 3.44
N LEU A 129 2.77 12.65 4.12
CA LEU A 129 3.15 14.02 4.46
C LEU A 129 3.45 14.85 3.21
N GLU A 130 4.13 14.30 2.21
CA GLU A 130 4.40 14.97 0.93
C GLU A 130 3.09 15.30 0.19
N SER A 131 2.13 14.37 0.16
CA SER A 131 0.80 14.60 -0.41
C SER A 131 0.05 15.73 0.32
N LEU A 132 0.02 15.71 1.65
CA LEU A 132 -0.63 16.76 2.44
C LEU A 132 0.07 18.11 2.29
N GLN A 133 1.41 18.12 2.21
CA GLN A 133 2.17 19.34 1.93
C GLN A 133 1.85 19.91 0.55
N ALA A 134 1.68 19.05 -0.47
CA ALA A 134 1.26 19.48 -1.80
C ALA A 134 -0.16 20.07 -1.79
N GLU A 135 -1.10 19.44 -1.07
CA GLU A 135 -2.45 19.95 -0.90
C GLU A 135 -2.47 21.32 -0.20
N ILE A 136 -1.71 21.47 0.89
CA ILE A 136 -1.57 22.75 1.59
C ILE A 136 -0.99 23.82 0.64
N LYS A 137 0.04 23.50 -0.15
CA LYS A 137 0.61 24.45 -1.12
C LYS A 137 -0.45 24.92 -2.11
N MET A 138 -1.18 23.99 -2.73
CA MET A 138 -2.28 24.29 -3.67
C MET A 138 -3.36 25.16 -3.02
N LEU A 139 -3.79 24.83 -1.79
CA LEU A 139 -4.78 25.64 -1.06
C LEU A 139 -4.25 27.03 -0.72
N THR A 140 -2.98 27.17 -0.36
CA THR A 140 -2.37 28.49 -0.10
C THR A 140 -2.25 29.32 -1.37
N GLU A 141 -1.93 28.72 -2.52
CA GLU A 141 -1.94 29.40 -3.82
C GLU A 141 -3.34 29.84 -4.20
N ARG A 142 -4.34 28.98 -4.01
CA ARG A 142 -5.75 29.33 -4.24
C ARG A 142 -6.23 30.46 -3.33
N LYS A 143 -5.82 30.47 -2.06
CA LYS A 143 -6.09 31.56 -1.12
C LYS A 143 -5.47 32.87 -1.62
N ARG A 144 -4.18 32.86 -2.01
CA ARG A 144 -3.50 34.06 -2.55
C ARG A 144 -4.16 34.59 -3.82
N GLU A 145 -4.65 33.70 -4.69
CA GLU A 145 -5.41 34.08 -5.88
C GLU A 145 -6.72 34.78 -5.54
N LEU A 146 -7.45 34.27 -4.55
CA LEU A 146 -8.69 34.90 -4.07
C LEU A 146 -8.41 36.24 -3.39
N GLU A 147 -7.36 36.33 -2.57
CA GLU A 147 -6.92 37.59 -1.96
C GLU A 147 -6.60 38.64 -3.01
N ARG A 148 -5.85 38.27 -4.07
CA ARG A 148 -5.57 39.18 -5.20
C ARG A 148 -6.84 39.66 -5.91
N ARG A 149 -7.82 38.77 -6.14
CA ARG A 149 -9.12 39.15 -6.74
C ARG A 149 -9.92 40.09 -5.85
N ILE A 150 -9.87 39.89 -4.54
CA ILE A 150 -10.52 40.79 -3.59
C ILE A 150 -9.85 42.17 -3.64
N SER A 151 -8.52 42.23 -3.65
CA SER A 151 -7.78 43.50 -3.79
C SER A 151 -8.15 44.24 -5.07
N THR A 152 -8.20 43.57 -6.23
CA THR A 152 -8.59 44.22 -7.49
C THR A 152 -10.02 44.74 -7.45
N MET A 153 -10.96 43.98 -6.85
CA MET A 153 -12.34 44.45 -6.67
C MET A 153 -12.44 45.64 -5.70
N ILE A 154 -11.59 45.70 -4.68
CA ILE A 154 -11.53 46.86 -3.77
C ILE A 154 -11.03 48.09 -4.54
N GLU A 155 -9.95 47.96 -5.31
CA GLU A 155 -9.42 49.04 -6.15
C GLU A 155 -10.48 49.53 -7.16
N GLU A 156 -11.19 48.63 -7.84
CA GLU A 156 -12.30 48.99 -8.74
C GLU A 156 -13.44 49.72 -8.00
N ASN A 157 -13.79 49.29 -6.78
CA ASN A 157 -14.80 49.97 -5.98
C ASN A 157 -14.36 51.36 -5.53
N GLU A 158 -13.09 51.55 -5.15
CA GLU A 158 -12.53 52.86 -4.80
C GLU A 158 -12.57 53.80 -6.01
N MET A 159 -12.22 53.30 -7.21
CA MET A 159 -12.33 54.07 -8.45
C MET A 159 -13.78 54.46 -8.74
N LEU A 160 -14.73 53.53 -8.58
CA LEU A 160 -16.15 53.83 -8.76
C LEU A 160 -16.65 54.86 -7.73
N GLN A 161 -16.23 54.76 -6.47
CA GLN A 161 -16.56 55.75 -5.44
C GLN A 161 -16.05 57.15 -5.81
N SER A 162 -14.79 57.27 -6.26
CA SER A 162 -14.25 58.55 -6.76
C SER A 162 -15.07 59.09 -7.93
N THR A 163 -15.50 58.25 -8.88
CA THR A 163 -16.36 58.73 -9.98
C THR A 163 -17.75 59.17 -9.51
N ILE A 164 -18.29 58.54 -8.46
CA ILE A 164 -19.57 58.94 -7.86
C ILE A 164 -19.41 60.29 -7.17
N GLU A 165 -18.33 60.51 -6.42
CA GLU A 165 -18.01 61.79 -5.78
C GLU A 165 -17.89 62.92 -6.84
N ASP A 166 -17.15 62.69 -7.92
CA ASP A 166 -17.04 63.65 -9.04
C ASP A 166 -18.41 63.97 -9.67
N LEU A 167 -19.28 62.97 -9.84
CA LEU A 167 -20.63 63.17 -10.37
C LEU A 167 -21.51 63.93 -9.39
N GLN A 168 -21.38 63.68 -8.08
CA GLN A 168 -22.10 64.42 -7.04
C GLN A 168 -21.70 65.90 -7.05
N ASP A 169 -20.42 66.21 -7.15
CA ASP A 169 -19.92 67.60 -7.26
C ASP A 169 -20.47 68.30 -8.51
N ARG A 170 -20.53 67.60 -9.64
CA ARG A 170 -21.13 68.13 -10.88
C ARG A 170 -22.63 68.39 -10.74
N VAL A 171 -23.36 67.53 -10.04
CA VAL A 171 -24.78 67.73 -9.75
C VAL A 171 -24.97 68.95 -8.86
N LEU A 172 -24.21 69.08 -7.77
CA LEU A 172 -24.26 70.26 -6.90
C LEU A 172 -23.97 71.57 -7.64
N LEU A 173 -22.99 71.56 -8.55
CA LEU A 173 -22.70 72.73 -9.40
C LEU A 173 -23.86 73.04 -10.35
N ALA A 174 -24.48 72.03 -10.96
CA ALA A 174 -25.63 72.22 -11.83
C ALA A 174 -26.87 72.75 -11.06
N GLU A 175 -27.11 72.25 -9.84
CA GLU A 175 -28.18 72.70 -8.96
C GLU A 175 -28.00 74.17 -8.56
N THR A 176 -26.79 74.57 -8.14
CA THR A 176 -26.50 75.98 -7.82
C THR A 176 -26.64 76.89 -9.04
N GLN A 177 -26.22 76.44 -10.23
CA GLN A 177 -26.46 77.17 -11.48
C GLN A 177 -27.95 77.30 -11.81
N SER A 178 -28.75 76.26 -11.60
CA SER A 178 -30.20 76.32 -11.78
C SER A 178 -30.83 77.33 -10.84
N GLN A 179 -30.48 77.29 -9.56
CA GLN A 179 -30.98 78.24 -8.56
C GLN A 179 -30.61 79.68 -8.93
N ASN A 180 -29.38 79.93 -9.40
CA ASN A 180 -28.95 81.25 -9.86
C ASN A 180 -29.76 81.72 -11.08
N LYS A 181 -30.00 80.84 -12.06
CA LYS A 181 -30.85 81.15 -13.23
C LYS A 181 -32.30 81.43 -12.81
N ASP A 182 -32.84 80.67 -11.86
CA ASP A 182 -34.18 80.90 -11.33
C ASP A 182 -34.29 82.25 -10.63
N LEU A 183 -33.25 82.64 -9.86
CA LEU A 183 -33.17 83.97 -9.26
C LEU A 183 -33.10 85.08 -10.32
N GLN A 184 -32.29 84.92 -11.37
CA GLN A 184 -32.23 85.86 -12.49
C GLN A 184 -33.57 85.98 -13.21
N LEU A 185 -34.25 84.86 -13.46
CA LEU A 185 -35.58 84.86 -14.08
C LEU A 185 -36.60 85.61 -13.22
N ARG A 186 -36.60 85.39 -11.90
CA ARG A 186 -37.46 86.14 -10.98
C ARG A 186 -37.16 87.64 -11.00
N GLN A 187 -35.89 88.02 -11.01
CA GLN A 187 -35.50 89.43 -11.11
C GLN A 187 -36.00 90.06 -12.42
N ASN A 188 -35.74 89.41 -13.56
CA ASN A 188 -36.21 89.87 -14.87
C ASN A 188 -37.75 89.97 -14.93
N GLN A 189 -38.47 89.06 -14.25
CA GLN A 189 -39.93 89.12 -14.13
C GLN A 189 -40.40 90.36 -13.37
N LEU A 190 -39.73 90.74 -12.28
CA LEU A 190 -40.04 91.96 -11.52
C LEU A 190 -39.76 93.21 -12.35
N GLU A 191 -38.59 93.28 -13.00
CA GLU A 191 -38.23 94.39 -13.90
C GLU A 191 -39.23 94.54 -15.06
N LEU A 192 -39.64 93.42 -15.67
CA LEU A 192 -40.70 93.43 -16.70
C LEU A 192 -42.05 93.94 -16.17
N GLN A 193 -42.41 93.59 -14.93
CA GLN A 193 -43.64 94.12 -14.31
C GLN A 193 -43.55 95.62 -14.09
N GLU A 194 -42.44 96.14 -13.58
CA GLU A 194 -42.20 97.57 -13.42
C GLU A 194 -42.27 98.31 -14.76
N ILE A 195 -41.59 97.79 -15.79
CA ILE A 195 -41.64 98.35 -17.14
C ILE A 195 -43.07 98.33 -17.68
N ARG A 196 -43.81 97.24 -17.54
CA ARG A 196 -45.23 97.17 -17.97
C ARG A 196 -46.11 98.17 -17.24
N LEU A 197 -45.90 98.38 -15.94
CA LEU A 197 -46.63 99.39 -15.17
C LEU A 197 -46.28 100.80 -15.67
N SER A 198 -45.00 101.08 -15.90
CA SER A 198 -44.55 102.37 -16.46
C SER A 198 -45.10 102.61 -17.87
N HIS A 199 -45.12 101.58 -18.72
CA HIS A 199 -45.68 101.64 -20.07
C HIS A 199 -47.18 101.92 -20.02
N ARG A 200 -47.95 101.24 -19.14
CA ARG A 200 -49.37 101.54 -18.93
C ARG A 200 -49.61 102.98 -18.46
N GLN A 201 -48.77 103.50 -17.58
CA GLN A 201 -48.85 104.89 -17.13
C GLN A 201 -48.55 105.88 -18.25
N LEU A 202 -47.51 105.63 -19.05
CA LEU A 202 -47.19 106.44 -20.23
C LEU A 202 -48.29 106.34 -21.28
N GLN A 203 -48.84 105.15 -21.50
CA GLN A 203 -49.97 104.93 -22.41
C GLN A 203 -51.19 105.75 -21.96
N ALA A 204 -51.54 105.72 -20.67
CA ALA A 204 -52.61 106.54 -20.13
C ALA A 204 -52.37 108.05 -20.36
N LYS A 205 -51.13 108.53 -20.22
CA LYS A 205 -50.77 109.93 -20.56
C LYS A 205 -50.87 110.23 -22.05
N VAL A 206 -50.50 109.28 -22.91
CA VAL A 206 -50.66 109.41 -24.36
C VAL A 206 -52.14 109.45 -24.71
N ASP A 207 -52.96 108.60 -24.09
CA ASP A 207 -54.40 108.58 -24.26
C ASP A 207 -55.04 109.88 -23.76
N GLU A 208 -54.62 110.43 -22.61
CA GLU A 208 -55.00 111.78 -22.15
C GLU A 208 -54.62 112.85 -23.17
N MET A 209 -53.38 112.84 -23.72
CA MET A 209 -52.99 113.78 -24.78
C MET A 209 -53.78 113.55 -26.08
N ASN A 210 -54.16 112.32 -26.40
CA ASN A 210 -55.01 111.98 -27.55
C ASN A 210 -56.45 112.46 -27.31
N GLU A 211 -56.97 112.36 -26.09
CA GLU A 211 -58.25 112.93 -25.67
C GLU A 211 -58.20 114.46 -25.71
N GLU A 212 -57.09 115.08 -25.29
CA GLU A 212 -56.84 116.52 -25.44
C GLU A 212 -56.76 116.94 -26.92
N MET A 213 -56.12 116.15 -27.78
CA MET A 213 -56.13 116.34 -29.24
C MET A 213 -57.50 116.07 -29.87
N SER A 214 -58.28 115.13 -29.31
CA SER A 214 -59.64 114.79 -29.72
C SER A 214 -60.63 115.89 -29.33
N MET A 215 -60.45 116.53 -28.17
CA MET A 215 -61.19 117.74 -27.74
C MET A 215 -60.80 118.99 -28.56
N GLN A 216 -59.73 118.92 -29.36
CA GLN A 216 -59.32 119.95 -30.33
C GLN A 216 -59.74 119.65 -31.78
N SER A 217 -60.49 118.56 -32.06
CA SER A 217 -61.00 118.30 -33.41
C SER A 217 -62.47 117.88 -33.42
N VAL A 218 -63.27 118.70 -34.13
CA VAL A 218 -64.68 118.47 -34.44
C VAL A 218 -64.81 117.24 -35.35
N SER A 219 -65.54 116.21 -34.91
CA SER A 219 -66.06 115.14 -35.79
C SER A 219 -66.98 115.75 -36.85
N PRO A 220 -67.22 115.17 -38.05
CA PRO A 220 -68.03 113.94 -38.11
C PRO A 220 -67.91 113.05 -39.38
N THR A 221 -68.45 111.82 -39.25
CA THR A 221 -69.15 111.00 -40.29
C THR A 221 -68.37 110.62 -41.57
N SER A 222 -68.39 109.36 -42.02
CA SER A 222 -69.51 108.81 -42.80
C SER A 222 -69.24 107.36 -43.22
N THR A 223 -70.27 106.52 -43.21
CA THR A 223 -70.36 105.33 -44.08
C THR A 223 -70.32 105.75 -45.55
N SER A 224 -69.28 105.37 -46.30
CA SER A 224 -69.26 105.23 -47.77
C SER A 224 -67.90 104.68 -48.25
N LEU A 225 -67.90 103.67 -49.12
CA LEU A 225 -66.76 103.06 -49.87
C LEU A 225 -65.65 102.29 -49.12
N LEU A 226 -65.60 102.25 -47.78
CA LEU A 226 -64.56 101.49 -47.04
C LEU A 226 -64.94 100.03 -46.72
N SER A 227 -66.23 99.73 -46.51
CA SER A 227 -66.71 98.34 -46.31
C SER A 227 -66.65 97.49 -47.59
N GLU A 228 -66.61 98.11 -48.78
CA GLU A 228 -66.43 97.41 -50.06
C GLU A 228 -64.94 97.18 -50.40
N ILE A 229 -64.02 97.97 -49.82
CA ILE A 229 -62.57 97.72 -49.90
C ILE A 229 -62.13 96.76 -48.80
N GLU A 230 -62.75 96.78 -47.61
CA GLU A 230 -62.56 95.74 -46.58
C GLU A 230 -62.93 94.36 -47.11
N GLN A 231 -64.04 94.19 -47.86
CA GLN A 231 -64.36 92.89 -48.48
C GLN A 231 -63.43 92.49 -49.65
N SER A 232 -62.67 93.44 -50.22
CA SER A 232 -61.63 93.18 -51.23
C SER A 232 -60.25 92.94 -50.62
N MET A 233 -59.95 93.54 -49.47
CA MET A 233 -58.73 93.29 -48.67
C MET A 233 -58.87 92.00 -47.85
N GLU A 234 -60.05 91.71 -47.30
CA GLU A 234 -60.34 90.46 -46.57
C GLU A 234 -60.34 89.26 -47.53
N ALA A 235 -60.68 89.45 -48.81
CA ALA A 235 -60.47 88.46 -49.87
C ALA A 235 -58.98 88.27 -50.24
N GLU A 236 -58.15 89.31 -50.13
CA GLU A 236 -56.70 89.27 -50.36
C GLU A 236 -55.94 88.70 -49.13
N GLU A 237 -56.43 88.96 -47.91
CA GLU A 237 -55.97 88.34 -46.66
C GLU A 237 -56.37 86.86 -46.59
N LEU A 238 -57.59 86.49 -46.96
CA LEU A 238 -57.98 85.07 -47.08
C LEU A 238 -57.22 84.36 -48.21
N GLU A 239 -56.84 85.04 -49.28
CA GLU A 239 -55.98 84.47 -50.33
C GLU A 239 -54.52 84.34 -49.85
N GLN A 240 -54.02 85.26 -49.02
CA GLN A 240 -52.73 85.13 -48.32
C GLN A 240 -52.75 84.00 -47.29
N GLU A 241 -53.81 83.86 -46.48
CA GLU A 241 -53.99 82.75 -45.54
C GLU A 241 -54.11 81.41 -46.28
N ARG A 242 -54.82 81.37 -47.42
CA ARG A 242 -54.91 80.17 -48.25
C ARG A 242 -53.55 79.82 -48.87
N GLU A 243 -52.76 80.80 -49.27
CA GLU A 243 -51.41 80.57 -49.80
C GLU A 243 -50.43 80.18 -48.67
N GLN A 244 -50.61 80.70 -47.46
CA GLN A 244 -49.83 80.34 -46.27
C GLN A 244 -50.16 78.93 -45.79
N LEU A 245 -51.44 78.56 -45.72
CA LEU A 245 -51.87 77.17 -45.46
C LEU A 245 -51.35 76.22 -46.54
N ARG A 246 -51.26 76.68 -47.79
CA ARG A 246 -50.69 75.91 -48.91
C ARG A 246 -49.18 75.74 -48.77
N MET A 247 -48.48 76.74 -48.25
CA MET A 247 -47.06 76.67 -47.91
C MET A 247 -46.81 75.71 -46.74
N GLU A 248 -47.59 75.81 -45.65
CA GLU A 248 -47.52 74.90 -44.51
C GLU A 248 -47.81 73.45 -44.92
N MET A 249 -48.78 73.24 -45.81
CA MET A 249 -49.09 71.91 -46.33
C MET A 249 -47.98 71.35 -47.24
N TRP A 250 -47.27 72.22 -47.97
CA TRP A 250 -46.08 71.86 -48.74
C TRP A 250 -44.88 71.54 -47.82
N GLU A 251 -44.65 72.34 -46.77
CA GLU A 251 -43.63 72.06 -45.76
C GLU A 251 -43.88 70.73 -45.05
N ALA A 252 -45.13 70.44 -44.67
CA ALA A 252 -45.53 69.16 -44.10
C ALA A 252 -45.29 68.00 -45.08
N TYR A 253 -45.61 68.18 -46.36
CA TYR A 253 -45.32 67.20 -47.40
C TYR A 253 -43.81 66.94 -47.56
N CYS A 254 -42.99 68.00 -47.61
CA CYS A 254 -41.54 67.89 -47.68
C CYS A 254 -40.94 67.21 -46.45
N GLN A 255 -41.45 67.51 -45.25
CA GLN A 255 -41.02 66.87 -44.01
C GLN A 255 -41.35 65.37 -44.00
N VAL A 256 -42.58 64.98 -44.40
CA VAL A 256 -42.99 63.57 -44.50
C VAL A 256 -42.16 62.84 -45.55
N ARG A 257 -41.91 63.45 -46.71
CA ARG A 257 -41.05 62.87 -47.76
C ARG A 257 -39.61 62.71 -47.29
N SER A 258 -39.08 63.67 -46.53
CA SER A 258 -37.77 63.57 -45.89
C SER A 258 -37.72 62.41 -44.90
N LEU A 259 -38.73 62.26 -44.03
CA LEU A 259 -38.82 61.14 -43.09
C LEU A 259 -38.91 59.78 -43.81
N CYS A 260 -39.70 59.68 -44.89
CA CYS A 260 -39.75 58.48 -45.72
C CYS A 260 -38.38 58.16 -46.34
N SER A 261 -37.64 59.18 -46.80
CA SER A 261 -36.29 59.00 -47.35
C SER A 261 -35.26 58.58 -46.30
N HIS A 262 -35.37 59.09 -45.06
CA HIS A 262 -34.51 58.70 -43.94
C HIS A 262 -34.80 57.27 -43.48
N LEU A 263 -36.07 56.86 -43.41
CA LEU A 263 -36.43 55.49 -43.07
C LEU A 263 -36.00 54.50 -44.17
N ARG A 264 -36.07 54.90 -45.44
CA ARG A 264 -35.56 54.12 -46.58
C ARG A 264 -34.02 54.08 -46.64
N GLY A 265 -33.36 55.16 -46.20
CA GLY A 265 -31.89 55.28 -46.13
C GLY A 265 -31.27 54.58 -44.91
N ASN A 266 -32.07 54.31 -43.88
CA ASN A 266 -31.64 53.51 -42.73
C ASN A 266 -31.65 51.99 -43.00
N ASP A 267 -32.20 51.53 -44.14
CA ASP A 267 -32.10 50.14 -44.61
C ASP A 267 -30.72 49.84 -45.25
N ILE A 268 -29.70 50.69 -45.09
CA ILE A 268 -28.32 50.41 -45.51
C ILE A 268 -27.57 49.74 -44.36
N THR A 269 -28.08 48.61 -43.90
CA THR A 269 -27.23 47.52 -43.44
C THR A 269 -27.91 46.21 -43.81
N ASP A 270 -27.35 45.60 -44.84
CA ASP A 270 -27.38 44.15 -45.05
C ASP A 270 -28.65 43.57 -45.69
N SER A 271 -28.80 43.76 -47.00
CA SER A 271 -29.39 42.72 -47.85
C SER A 271 -28.93 42.88 -49.30
N ALA A 272 -27.94 42.07 -49.65
CA ALA A 272 -27.65 41.74 -51.03
C ALA A 272 -28.86 41.03 -51.66
N LEU A 273 -29.07 41.32 -52.94
CA LEU A 273 -29.96 40.66 -53.92
C LEU A 273 -31.35 41.31 -54.12
N SER A 274 -31.47 41.83 -55.36
CA SER A 274 -32.68 41.86 -56.20
C SER A 274 -33.69 42.98 -55.96
N THR A 275 -34.30 43.66 -56.94
CA THR A 275 -34.20 43.79 -58.40
C THR A 275 -35.13 44.97 -58.73
N ASP A 276 -34.74 45.80 -59.70
CA ASP A 276 -35.62 46.64 -60.52
C ASP A 276 -36.89 47.23 -59.88
N SER A 277 -36.82 48.50 -59.52
CA SER A 277 -37.93 49.41 -59.78
C SER A 277 -37.38 50.80 -60.01
N SER A 278 -36.92 51.03 -61.23
CA SER A 278 -36.86 52.37 -61.81
C SER A 278 -38.28 52.81 -62.15
N MET A 279 -38.85 53.70 -61.35
CA MET A 279 -39.92 54.58 -61.80
C MET A 279 -39.74 55.94 -61.13
N ASP A 280 -39.18 56.83 -61.94
CA ASP A 280 -39.42 58.27 -62.00
C ASP A 280 -40.59 58.77 -61.13
N ASP A 281 -40.28 59.71 -60.24
CA ASP A 281 -41.10 60.91 -60.07
C ASP A 281 -40.23 62.00 -59.45
N SER A 282 -39.23 62.42 -60.24
CA SER A 282 -38.55 63.70 -60.03
C SER A 282 -39.41 64.81 -60.63
N SER A 283 -40.65 64.96 -60.14
CA SER A 283 -41.35 66.22 -60.31
C SER A 283 -40.73 67.20 -59.31
N ASP A 284 -39.87 68.07 -59.82
CA ASP A 284 -39.52 69.33 -59.18
C ASP A 284 -40.81 70.14 -58.96
N THR A 285 -41.58 69.85 -57.91
CA THR A 285 -42.61 70.76 -57.41
C THR A 285 -41.91 71.81 -56.54
N SER A 286 -41.11 72.65 -57.18
CA SER A 286 -40.41 73.79 -56.56
C SER A 286 -41.38 74.96 -56.24
N SER A 287 -42.68 74.71 -56.31
CA SER A 287 -43.72 75.68 -56.02
C SER A 287 -44.90 75.00 -55.31
N ALA A 288 -45.42 75.68 -54.28
CA ALA A 288 -46.65 75.30 -53.60
C ALA A 288 -47.84 75.14 -54.58
N LYS A 289 -47.76 75.77 -55.77
CA LYS A 289 -48.82 75.77 -56.80
C LYS A 289 -49.06 74.44 -57.52
N ASP A 290 -48.17 73.45 -57.40
CA ASP A 290 -48.24 72.21 -58.18
C ASP A 290 -48.42 70.92 -57.34
N VAL A 291 -48.77 71.02 -56.06
CA VAL A 291 -49.03 69.83 -55.22
C VAL A 291 -50.35 69.17 -55.63
N PRO A 292 -50.34 67.94 -56.20
CA PRO A 292 -51.57 67.24 -56.56
C PRO A 292 -52.37 66.89 -55.29
N THR A 293 -53.69 67.08 -55.33
CA THR A 293 -54.59 66.72 -54.24
C THR A 293 -54.45 65.23 -53.90
N GLY A 294 -53.96 64.92 -52.70
CA GLY A 294 -53.75 63.55 -52.22
C GLY A 294 -52.29 63.08 -52.10
N SER A 295 -51.31 63.84 -52.60
CA SER A 295 -49.87 63.47 -52.50
C SER A 295 -49.35 63.32 -51.06
N LEU A 296 -49.76 64.22 -50.15
CA LEU A 296 -49.47 64.12 -48.71
C LEU A 296 -50.06 62.86 -48.08
N HIS A 297 -51.27 62.47 -48.51
CA HIS A 297 -51.94 61.27 -48.01
C HIS A 297 -51.20 60.00 -48.44
N THR A 298 -50.70 59.96 -49.68
CA THR A 298 -49.87 58.87 -50.21
C THR A 298 -48.54 58.79 -49.44
N ALA A 299 -47.85 59.92 -49.23
CA ALA A 299 -46.59 59.97 -48.48
C ALA A 299 -46.76 59.52 -47.01
N MET A 300 -47.87 59.89 -46.36
CA MET A 300 -48.21 59.45 -45.01
C MET A 300 -48.50 57.94 -44.93
N HIS A 301 -49.21 57.38 -45.92
CA HIS A 301 -49.44 55.94 -46.01
C HIS A 301 -48.13 55.15 -46.23
N GLU A 302 -47.23 55.70 -47.03
CA GLU A 302 -45.90 55.14 -47.23
C GLU A 302 -45.07 55.14 -45.94
N LEU A 303 -45.07 56.26 -45.20
CA LEU A 303 -44.41 56.36 -43.89
C LEU A 303 -44.93 55.29 -42.92
N LYS A 304 -46.25 55.12 -42.85
CA LYS A 304 -46.90 54.11 -42.01
C LYS A 304 -46.45 52.69 -42.37
N ARG A 305 -46.33 52.39 -43.67
CA ARG A 305 -45.85 51.07 -44.15
C ARG A 305 -44.38 50.84 -43.78
N LEU A 306 -43.52 51.84 -43.94
CA LEU A 306 -42.10 51.75 -43.61
C LEU A 306 -41.88 51.54 -42.09
N VAL A 307 -42.61 52.28 -41.26
CA VAL A 307 -42.57 52.10 -39.80
C VAL A 307 -43.05 50.70 -39.40
N GLN A 308 -44.13 50.19 -39.99
CA GLN A 308 -44.64 48.85 -39.70
C GLN A 308 -43.63 47.76 -40.08
N ASN A 309 -42.97 47.87 -41.24
CA ASN A 309 -41.96 46.91 -41.68
C ASN A 309 -40.75 46.85 -40.73
N ILE A 310 -40.29 47.99 -40.21
CA ILE A 310 -39.18 48.05 -39.25
C ILE A 310 -39.57 47.38 -37.93
N VAL A 311 -40.80 47.62 -37.47
CA VAL A 311 -41.32 46.99 -36.25
C VAL A 311 -41.42 45.47 -36.42
N ASP A 312 -41.99 45.00 -37.52
CA ASP A 312 -42.15 43.57 -37.80
C ASP A 312 -40.77 42.87 -37.98
N GLY A 313 -39.80 43.54 -38.61
CA GLY A 313 -38.43 43.03 -38.74
C GLY A 313 -37.68 42.91 -37.41
N ASN A 314 -37.85 43.90 -36.52
CA ASN A 314 -37.30 43.86 -35.16
C ASN A 314 -37.95 42.78 -34.30
N GLU A 315 -39.25 42.54 -34.45
CA GLU A 315 -39.94 41.49 -33.72
C GLU A 315 -39.46 40.09 -34.13
N SER A 316 -39.23 39.86 -35.43
CA SER A 316 -38.66 38.61 -35.94
C SER A 316 -37.24 38.34 -35.44
N THR A 317 -36.36 39.36 -35.43
CA THR A 317 -34.99 39.22 -34.90
C THR A 317 -34.98 38.97 -33.39
N VAL A 318 -35.86 39.63 -32.63
CA VAL A 318 -36.04 39.40 -31.20
C VAL A 318 -36.54 37.97 -30.90
N VAL A 319 -37.44 37.42 -31.72
CA VAL A 319 -37.89 36.03 -31.58
C VAL A 319 -36.76 35.05 -31.87
N LEU A 320 -35.96 35.28 -32.93
CA LEU A 320 -34.81 34.44 -33.27
C LEU A 320 -33.79 34.40 -32.13
N LEU A 321 -33.40 35.57 -31.60
CA LEU A 321 -32.47 35.69 -30.48
C LEU A 321 -33.00 35.02 -29.21
N ARG A 322 -34.32 35.03 -28.95
CA ARG A 322 -34.91 34.28 -27.82
C ARG A 322 -34.75 32.79 -28.00
N VAL A 323 -34.99 32.25 -29.20
CA VAL A 323 -34.85 30.82 -29.50
C VAL A 323 -33.39 30.37 -29.33
N GLU A 324 -32.44 31.15 -29.85
CA GLU A 324 -31.01 30.88 -29.67
C GLU A 324 -30.60 30.93 -28.19
N MET A 325 -31.09 31.93 -27.44
CA MET A 325 -30.84 32.04 -26.00
C MET A 325 -31.45 30.88 -25.21
N THR A 326 -32.60 30.35 -25.62
CA THR A 326 -33.15 29.13 -25.01
C THR A 326 -32.34 27.89 -25.35
N ALA A 327 -31.90 27.73 -26.60
CA ALA A 327 -31.07 26.58 -27.02
C ALA A 327 -29.72 26.56 -26.29
N VAL A 328 -29.06 27.72 -26.16
CA VAL A 328 -27.79 27.85 -25.42
C VAL A 328 -27.99 27.58 -23.92
N LYS A 329 -29.11 28.01 -23.34
CA LYS A 329 -29.46 27.69 -21.95
C LYS A 329 -29.65 26.19 -21.75
N GLU A 330 -30.35 25.51 -22.65
CA GLU A 330 -30.55 24.06 -22.60
C GLU A 330 -29.22 23.30 -22.73
N GLU A 331 -28.34 23.67 -23.65
CA GLU A 331 -27.01 23.05 -23.79
C GLU A 331 -26.14 23.26 -22.54
N ARG A 332 -26.15 24.47 -21.96
CA ARG A 332 -25.49 24.73 -20.68
C ARG A 332 -26.04 23.84 -19.56
N ASP A 333 -27.36 23.70 -19.48
CA ASP A 333 -28.00 22.92 -18.42
C ASP A 333 -27.71 21.42 -18.57
N LYS A 334 -27.69 20.89 -19.80
CA LYS A 334 -27.21 19.52 -20.10
C LYS A 334 -25.76 19.32 -19.66
N LEU A 335 -24.85 20.22 -20.02
CA LEU A 335 -23.44 20.13 -19.61
C LEU A 335 -23.28 20.18 -18.09
N LYS A 336 -24.11 20.95 -17.40
CA LYS A 336 -24.11 21.04 -15.94
C LYS A 336 -24.56 19.75 -15.28
N VAL A 337 -25.61 19.10 -15.81
CA VAL A 337 -26.06 17.78 -15.35
C VAL A 337 -25.00 16.71 -15.60
N MET A 338 -24.44 16.65 -16.81
CA MET A 338 -23.37 15.68 -17.13
C MET A 338 -22.12 15.87 -16.26
N SER A 339 -21.77 17.12 -15.91
CA SER A 339 -20.67 17.40 -14.99
C SER A 339 -20.97 16.93 -13.57
N ALA A 340 -22.23 17.04 -13.12
CA ALA A 340 -22.65 16.57 -11.81
C ALA A 340 -22.67 15.03 -11.75
N GLU A 341 -23.18 14.38 -12.79
CA GLU A 341 -23.16 12.91 -12.93
C GLU A 341 -21.73 12.36 -12.92
N LYS A 342 -20.81 12.97 -13.68
CA LYS A 342 -19.39 12.60 -13.66
C LYS A 342 -18.76 12.73 -12.28
N GLU A 343 -19.18 13.70 -11.48
CA GLU A 343 -18.68 13.87 -10.12
C GLU A 343 -19.27 12.83 -9.17
N GLN A 344 -20.56 12.49 -9.32
CA GLN A 344 -21.19 11.39 -8.60
C GLN A 344 -20.56 10.04 -8.96
N ASP A 345 -20.25 9.78 -10.23
CA ASP A 345 -19.57 8.56 -10.67
C ASP A 345 -18.17 8.45 -10.05
N LYS A 346 -17.40 9.54 -9.97
CA LYS A 346 -16.11 9.54 -9.26
C LYS A 346 -16.28 9.23 -7.77
N GLN A 347 -17.29 9.82 -7.12
CA GLN A 347 -17.58 9.53 -5.72
C GLN A 347 -17.98 8.07 -5.51
N LEU A 348 -18.79 7.50 -6.41
CA LEU A 348 -19.19 6.10 -6.40
C LEU A 348 -17.97 5.18 -6.62
N HIS A 349 -17.11 5.48 -7.60
CA HIS A 349 -15.87 4.74 -7.83
C HIS A 349 -14.93 4.81 -6.64
N LYS A 350 -14.80 5.98 -5.99
CA LYS A 350 -14.01 6.12 -4.77
C LYS A 350 -14.59 5.25 -3.64
N ALA A 351 -15.91 5.29 -3.42
CA ALA A 351 -16.56 4.45 -2.41
C ALA A 351 -16.41 2.95 -2.69
N ILE A 352 -16.45 2.53 -3.96
CA ILE A 352 -16.18 1.14 -4.36
C ILE A 352 -14.73 0.77 -4.06
N SER A 353 -13.77 1.61 -4.44
CA SER A 353 -12.35 1.38 -4.16
C SER A 353 -12.07 1.28 -2.65
N ASP A 354 -12.64 2.18 -1.85
CA ASP A 354 -12.48 2.18 -0.39
C ASP A 354 -13.08 0.90 0.23
N ARG A 355 -14.24 0.46 -0.27
CA ARG A 355 -14.87 -0.80 0.13
C ARG A 355 -13.99 -2.00 -0.23
N ASP A 356 -13.46 -2.04 -1.45
CA ASP A 356 -12.65 -3.16 -1.92
C ASP A 356 -11.30 -3.22 -1.16
N GLU A 357 -10.70 -2.08 -0.83
CA GLU A 357 -9.53 -2.00 0.05
C GLU A 357 -9.85 -2.51 1.47
N ALA A 358 -11.01 -2.15 2.02
CA ALA A 358 -11.46 -2.64 3.32
C ALA A 358 -11.69 -4.17 3.30
N ILE A 359 -12.25 -4.71 2.21
CA ILE A 359 -12.41 -6.16 2.02
C ILE A 359 -11.05 -6.84 1.94
N ALA A 360 -10.09 -6.29 1.20
CA ALA A 360 -8.74 -6.84 1.12
C ALA A 360 -8.05 -6.88 2.49
N LYS A 361 -8.15 -5.80 3.27
CA LYS A 361 -7.64 -5.74 4.65
C LYS A 361 -8.32 -6.77 5.56
N LYS A 362 -9.64 -6.92 5.46
CA LYS A 362 -10.39 -7.94 6.20
C LYS A 362 -9.89 -9.35 5.87
N ASN A 363 -9.75 -9.68 4.59
CA ASN A 363 -9.29 -11.00 4.16
C ASN A 363 -7.86 -11.29 4.64
N ALA A 364 -6.97 -10.29 4.62
CA ALA A 364 -5.61 -10.42 5.15
C ALA A 364 -5.61 -10.71 6.66
N LEU A 365 -6.44 -10.00 7.44
CA LEU A 365 -6.58 -10.26 8.88
C LEU A 365 -7.20 -11.64 9.16
N GLU A 366 -8.17 -12.09 8.36
CA GLU A 366 -8.74 -13.43 8.46
C GLU A 366 -7.68 -14.51 8.18
N MET A 367 -6.81 -14.31 7.18
CA MET A 367 -5.68 -15.21 6.92
C MET A 367 -4.71 -15.28 8.11
N GLU A 368 -4.29 -14.14 8.67
CA GLU A 368 -3.42 -14.12 9.85
C GLU A 368 -4.09 -14.76 11.08
N LEU A 369 -5.39 -14.56 11.25
CA LEU A 369 -6.16 -15.23 12.30
C LEU A 369 -6.16 -16.75 12.13
N THR A 370 -6.38 -17.25 10.91
CA THR A 370 -6.32 -18.70 10.64
C THR A 370 -4.93 -19.28 10.88
N LYS A 371 -3.87 -18.54 10.52
CA LYS A 371 -2.48 -18.92 10.76
C LYS A 371 -2.19 -19.00 12.27
N CYS A 372 -2.54 -17.96 13.03
CA CYS A 372 -2.37 -17.95 14.48
C CYS A 372 -3.15 -19.08 15.17
N LYS A 373 -4.35 -19.40 14.67
CA LYS A 373 -5.14 -20.55 15.15
C LYS A 373 -4.43 -21.89 14.89
N ILE A 374 -3.83 -22.06 13.71
CA ILE A 374 -3.04 -23.26 13.37
C ILE A 374 -1.81 -23.36 14.27
N ASP A 375 -1.09 -22.25 14.49
CA ASP A 375 0.10 -22.21 15.35
C ASP A 375 -0.27 -22.57 16.80
N MET A 376 -1.39 -22.04 17.31
CA MET A 376 -1.92 -22.39 18.64
C MET A 376 -2.28 -23.88 18.72
N MET A 377 -2.92 -24.45 17.68
CA MET A 377 -3.24 -25.88 17.64
C MET A 377 -1.98 -26.75 17.60
N SER A 378 -0.97 -26.34 16.83
CA SER A 378 0.34 -27.01 16.76
C SER A 378 1.05 -26.99 18.11
N LEU A 379 1.11 -25.82 18.76
CA LEU A 379 1.73 -25.68 20.08
C LEU A 379 0.99 -26.49 21.15
N ASN A 380 -0.34 -26.52 21.11
CA ASN A 380 -1.14 -27.35 22.02
C ASN A 380 -0.87 -28.85 21.80
N SER A 381 -0.73 -29.29 20.55
CA SER A 381 -0.32 -30.67 20.24
C SER A 381 1.05 -30.99 20.81
N GLN A 382 2.04 -30.11 20.61
CA GLN A 382 3.39 -30.29 21.15
C GLN A 382 3.40 -30.34 22.68
N LEU A 383 2.58 -29.51 23.33
CA LEU A 383 2.42 -29.52 24.78
C LEU A 383 1.83 -30.84 25.27
N LEU A 384 0.80 -31.36 24.60
CA LEU A 384 0.20 -32.66 24.92
C LEU A 384 1.22 -33.79 24.77
N ASP A 385 2.01 -33.78 23.70
CA ASP A 385 3.07 -34.77 23.48
C ASP A 385 4.16 -34.69 24.58
N ALA A 386 4.56 -33.49 24.97
CA ALA A 386 5.52 -33.28 26.05
C ALA A 386 4.99 -33.76 27.41
N ILE A 387 3.71 -33.49 27.70
CA ILE A 387 3.03 -34.00 28.90
C ILE A 387 3.02 -35.53 28.87
N GLN A 388 2.69 -36.15 27.74
CA GLN A 388 2.66 -37.60 27.59
C GLN A 388 4.05 -38.22 27.78
N GLN A 389 5.10 -37.60 27.21
CA GLN A 389 6.47 -38.04 27.43
C GLN A 389 6.88 -37.94 28.90
N LYS A 390 6.55 -36.83 29.57
CA LYS A 390 6.82 -36.65 30.99
C LYS A 390 6.09 -37.67 31.86
N LEU A 391 4.83 -37.96 31.55
CA LEU A 391 4.04 -39.00 32.22
C LEU A 391 4.73 -40.38 32.07
N ASN A 392 5.13 -40.74 30.85
CA ASN A 392 5.79 -42.02 30.58
C ASN A 392 7.12 -42.14 31.35
N LEU A 393 7.93 -41.08 31.40
CA LEU A 393 9.18 -41.07 32.17
C LEU A 393 8.90 -41.19 33.67
N SER A 394 7.88 -40.50 34.18
CA SER A 394 7.46 -40.62 35.59
C SER A 394 7.08 -42.06 35.94
N GLN A 395 6.30 -42.73 35.08
CA GLN A 395 5.93 -44.14 35.27
C GLN A 395 7.14 -45.08 35.23
N GLN A 396 8.11 -44.82 34.34
CA GLN A 396 9.35 -45.59 34.30
C GLN A 396 10.19 -45.41 35.57
N LEU A 397 10.22 -44.18 36.11
CA LEU A 397 10.91 -43.89 37.37
C LEU A 397 10.24 -44.59 38.55
N GLU A 398 8.91 -44.56 38.63
CA GLU A 398 8.16 -45.29 39.66
C GLU A 398 8.42 -46.80 39.58
N ALA A 399 8.38 -47.38 38.37
CA ALA A 399 8.70 -48.80 38.18
C ALA A 399 10.15 -49.13 38.60
N TRP A 400 11.11 -48.27 38.27
CA TRP A 400 12.49 -48.44 38.69
C TRP A 400 12.67 -48.30 40.21
N GLN A 401 11.96 -47.37 40.84
CA GLN A 401 11.93 -47.22 42.28
C GLN A 401 11.39 -48.49 42.95
N ASP A 402 10.29 -49.04 42.47
CA ASP A 402 9.72 -50.29 42.98
C ASP A 402 10.71 -51.47 42.85
N ASP A 403 11.39 -51.59 41.72
CA ASP A 403 12.40 -52.63 41.51
C ASP A 403 13.60 -52.45 42.44
N MET A 404 14.06 -51.22 42.67
CA MET A 404 15.12 -50.93 43.64
C MET A 404 14.69 -51.24 45.08
N HIS A 405 13.47 -50.88 45.48
CA HIS A 405 12.94 -51.25 46.80
C HIS A 405 12.91 -52.78 46.97
N ARG A 406 12.44 -53.52 45.96
CA ARG A 406 12.46 -55.00 45.98
C ARG A 406 13.87 -55.56 46.11
N VAL A 407 14.86 -54.99 45.41
CA VAL A 407 16.26 -55.42 45.52
C VAL A 407 16.81 -55.15 46.92
N ILE A 408 16.50 -54.00 47.50
CA ILE A 408 16.91 -53.65 48.87
C ILE A 408 16.28 -54.61 49.88
N ASP A 409 14.98 -54.87 49.76
CA ASP A 409 14.27 -55.83 50.63
C ASP A 409 14.88 -57.23 50.50
N GLN A 410 15.14 -57.70 49.27
CA GLN A 410 15.79 -58.98 49.02
C GLN A 410 17.19 -59.05 49.67
N GLN A 411 17.99 -58.00 49.56
CA GLN A 411 19.32 -57.92 50.17
C GLN A 411 19.26 -57.91 51.71
N LEU A 412 18.28 -57.20 52.29
CA LEU A 412 18.05 -57.19 53.73
C LEU A 412 17.65 -58.58 54.22
N MET A 413 16.75 -59.27 53.52
CA MET A 413 16.33 -60.63 53.85
C MET A 413 17.49 -61.63 53.73
N ASP A 414 18.31 -61.52 52.68
CA ASP A 414 19.53 -62.31 52.48
C ASP A 414 20.56 -62.08 53.61
N LYS A 415 20.75 -60.83 54.05
CA LYS A 415 21.63 -60.51 55.17
C LYS A 415 21.12 -61.10 56.48
N HIS A 416 19.83 -60.92 56.79
CA HIS A 416 19.22 -61.53 57.97
C HIS A 416 19.32 -63.07 57.92
N GLN A 417 19.12 -63.70 56.77
CA GLN A 417 19.30 -65.15 56.63
C GLN A 417 20.75 -65.60 56.81
N ARG A 418 21.74 -64.79 56.40
CA ARG A 418 23.16 -65.07 56.63
C ARG A 418 23.55 -64.90 58.10
N GLU A 419 22.99 -63.91 58.78
CA GLU A 419 23.22 -63.65 60.21
C GLU A 419 22.48 -64.66 61.11
N CYS A 420 21.31 -65.15 60.73
CA CYS A 420 20.55 -66.17 61.45
C CYS A 420 21.01 -67.62 61.16
N ARG A 421 22.06 -67.84 60.35
CA ARG A 421 22.59 -69.18 60.05
C ARG A 421 23.74 -69.54 61.00
N PRO A 422 23.66 -70.62 61.79
CA PRO A 422 24.77 -71.02 62.67
C PRO A 422 25.95 -71.57 61.86
N PRO A 423 27.20 -71.53 62.37
CA PRO A 423 28.37 -72.00 61.63
C PRO A 423 28.27 -73.51 61.40
N ALA A 424 28.10 -73.92 60.15
CA ALA A 424 28.05 -75.32 59.77
C ALA A 424 29.43 -75.97 59.92
N LYS A 425 29.55 -76.88 60.89
CA LYS A 425 30.66 -77.83 60.96
C LYS A 425 30.71 -78.65 59.69
N ALA A 426 31.94 -78.86 59.20
CA ALA A 426 32.26 -79.82 58.17
C ALA A 426 31.67 -81.20 58.47
N ASN A 427 31.06 -81.85 57.48
CA ASN A 427 31.13 -83.30 57.42
C ASN A 427 31.02 -83.87 56.00
N ARG A 428 31.78 -84.95 55.83
CA ARG A 428 32.02 -85.79 54.66
C ARG A 428 30.85 -86.76 54.38
N ASN A 429 30.84 -87.25 53.14
CA ASN A 429 30.25 -88.50 52.61
C ASN A 429 28.72 -88.61 52.61
N GLY A 430 28.05 -89.16 51.59
CA GLY A 430 28.49 -89.82 50.36
C GLY A 430 27.28 -90.37 49.58
N TYR A 431 27.56 -90.94 48.39
CA TYR A 431 26.72 -91.83 47.56
C TYR A 431 25.52 -91.14 46.87
N SER A 432 25.12 -91.42 45.62
CA SER A 432 25.50 -92.40 44.61
C SER A 432 24.81 -91.98 43.30
N THR A 433 25.54 -92.14 42.19
CA THR A 433 25.12 -92.38 40.79
C THR A 433 23.64 -92.31 40.38
N ARG A 434 23.36 -91.71 39.19
CA ARG A 434 23.24 -92.45 37.90
C ARG A 434 22.81 -91.52 36.72
N ARG A 435 23.70 -91.42 35.70
CA ARG A 435 23.55 -91.51 34.22
C ARG A 435 22.29 -90.91 33.54
N LYS A 436 22.29 -90.38 32.31
CA LYS A 436 23.27 -90.08 31.23
C LYS A 436 22.46 -89.36 30.12
N ALA A 437 23.15 -88.51 29.34
CA ALA A 437 23.04 -88.25 27.89
C ALA A 437 21.64 -87.94 27.29
N GLY A 438 21.43 -86.95 26.44
CA GLY A 438 22.33 -86.28 25.50
C GLY A 438 21.74 -86.37 24.09
N SER A 439 21.91 -85.30 23.31
CA SER A 439 21.80 -85.20 21.84
C SER A 439 20.52 -84.63 21.21
N TRP A 440 20.63 -83.35 20.85
CA TRP A 440 20.56 -82.80 19.49
C TRP A 440 19.88 -83.63 18.38
N VAL A 441 18.84 -83.08 17.75
CA VAL A 441 18.56 -83.10 16.29
C VAL A 441 17.67 -81.88 15.90
N ARG A 442 18.17 -81.05 15.00
CA ARG A 442 17.47 -80.08 14.08
C ARG A 442 17.30 -80.80 12.71
N PRO A 443 16.71 -80.27 11.61
CA PRO A 443 16.02 -78.99 11.35
C PRO A 443 14.76 -79.11 10.41
N ASP A 444 14.14 -77.98 10.08
CA ASP A 444 13.82 -77.49 8.70
C ASP A 444 12.29 -77.55 8.48
N ARG A 445 11.52 -76.65 7.86
CA ARG A 445 11.67 -75.67 6.76
C ARG A 445 10.30 -74.92 6.74
N LYS A 446 10.14 -73.60 6.60
CA LYS A 446 10.19 -72.83 5.34
C LYS A 446 10.01 -71.33 5.65
N ARG A 447 10.80 -70.54 4.93
CA ARG A 447 10.73 -69.08 4.75
C ARG A 447 9.52 -68.70 3.89
N GLU A 448 9.00 -67.50 4.14
CA GLU A 448 8.80 -66.48 3.09
C GLU A 448 9.08 -65.11 3.70
N ASP A 449 9.92 -64.34 2.99
CA ASP A 449 10.50 -63.05 3.36
C ASP A 449 9.58 -61.89 2.91
N VAL A 450 9.64 -60.73 3.59
CA VAL A 450 9.99 -59.41 3.01
C VAL A 450 9.71 -58.25 4.00
N VAL A 451 10.84 -57.68 4.48
CA VAL A 451 11.22 -56.26 4.60
C VAL A 451 10.52 -55.34 5.63
N GLY A 452 11.32 -54.91 6.62
CA GLY A 452 11.24 -53.56 7.19
C GLY A 452 11.52 -53.43 8.69
N ALA A 453 12.76 -53.04 9.04
CA ALA A 453 13.20 -52.45 10.32
C ALA A 453 13.60 -53.37 11.51
N GLU A 454 14.89 -53.76 11.53
CA GLU A 454 15.70 -53.94 12.75
C GLU A 454 16.11 -52.55 13.29
N GLY A 455 16.34 -52.25 14.56
CA GLY A 455 16.43 -52.96 15.85
C GLY A 455 16.58 -51.85 16.93
N LYS A 456 16.46 -52.04 18.24
CA LYS A 456 16.96 -53.11 19.11
C LYS A 456 16.13 -53.08 20.39
N ARG A 457 15.46 -54.19 20.73
CA ARG A 457 15.07 -54.53 22.11
C ARG A 457 16.12 -55.48 22.64
N LEU A 458 16.70 -55.16 23.80
CA LEU A 458 17.51 -56.07 24.60
C LEU A 458 16.89 -56.17 25.99
N PHE A 459 16.73 -57.42 26.43
CA PHE A 459 16.36 -57.91 27.77
C PHE A 459 14.88 -57.85 28.16
N SER A 460 14.18 -58.94 27.83
CA SER A 460 12.98 -59.41 28.51
C SER A 460 13.31 -60.71 29.25
N PHE A 461 13.41 -60.66 30.57
CA PHE A 461 13.37 -61.83 31.46
C PHE A 461 12.81 -61.40 32.83
N PHE A 462 11.50 -61.54 33.03
CA PHE A 462 10.88 -62.55 33.92
C PHE A 462 9.36 -62.32 33.95
N LYS A 463 8.64 -63.45 33.94
CA LYS A 463 7.19 -63.59 33.99
C LYS A 463 6.81 -64.14 35.37
N LYS A 464 5.58 -63.84 35.80
CA LYS A 464 4.88 -64.20 37.07
C LYS A 464 5.16 -63.23 38.22
N ASN A 465 4.17 -62.70 38.95
CA ASN A 465 2.73 -62.98 39.05
C ASN A 465 1.94 -61.67 39.04
#